data_AF-A0A3B5Q4U8-F1
#
_entry.id   AF-A0A3B5Q4U8-F1
#
_cell.length_a   1.000
_cell.length_b   1.000
_cell.length_c   1.000
_cell.angle_alpha   90.00
_cell.angle_beta   90.00
_cell.angle_gamma   90.00
#
_symmetry.space_group_name_H-M   'P 1'
#
loop_
_entity.id
_entity.type
_entity.pdbx_description
1 polymer ?
#
loop_
_entity_poly.entity_id
_entity_poly.type
_entity_poly.pdbx_seq_one_letter_code
_entity_poly.pdbx_strand_id
1 'polypeptide(L)'
;LATDLLPVLAGVLNRFCLFLQNFCSNSTVLRTQTACHSCSISMFVQCPTGFRRSPESLIRTSSLQLAVSGCSFQCFQQVEMKSCCPGYWGPDCTECPDGADRPCSGRGVCSDGLGGNGTCSCQVGFVGTACEDCSPGRYGSTCSSECSCVHGLCSSGLKGDGRCTCFSGYRGPRCDQELPECAALSCQQNSRCMEEALTGRLVCQCLPGYEKSGSQCLAKNPCLRPVCHSWASCAHTGPDQHHCTCNQGYSGDGQVCMPIDPCQTQNGRCSARTTRCIYDGPGKSHCECLPGFETLADGSCNLKDVCKPDSCHQNANCSTVGPGRVRSVPSALLYLTVTSNLQEATEDFSESLLWLQQADLASVMDLPQPVTVFTPTTEAFNGMKEGHLQFLRSTEGRSKLTEFLRNHIVPSTSVSTSCIPTIVTMANQVLIINVTENGQILVNGAAVLEAAVEAKNGRLYVMNGVLTPPSIQPLLPHRCDITETKIIKMVLHYSHGSDPVCRFWCLTRS
;
A
#
# COMPACT_ATOMS: atom_id res chain seq x y z
N LEU A 1 27.06 -70.34 -10.73
CA LEU A 1 26.27 -70.16 -9.50
C LEU A 1 26.91 -69.03 -8.69
N ALA A 2 26.06 -68.19 -8.10
CA ALA A 2 26.36 -66.97 -7.35
C ALA A 2 26.63 -65.70 -8.19
N THR A 3 25.56 -64.93 -8.42
CA THR A 3 25.47 -63.51 -8.00
C THR A 3 23.99 -63.11 -8.03
N ASP A 4 23.29 -63.50 -6.96
CA ASP A 4 22.03 -62.91 -6.52
C ASP A 4 22.33 -61.81 -5.49
N LEU A 5 21.39 -60.86 -5.41
CA LEU A 5 21.16 -59.81 -4.41
C LEU A 5 21.46 -58.36 -4.84
N LEU A 6 20.35 -57.72 -5.24
CA LEU A 6 19.91 -56.34 -4.99
C LEU A 6 19.88 -55.35 -6.18
N PRO A 7 18.84 -55.43 -7.02
CA PRO A 7 18.23 -54.28 -7.67
C PRO A 7 16.89 -53.94 -6.98
N VAL A 8 16.91 -53.40 -5.75
CA VAL A 8 15.67 -52.92 -5.09
C VAL A 8 15.81 -51.51 -4.47
N LEU A 9 17.01 -50.92 -4.43
CA LEU A 9 17.22 -49.60 -3.80
C LEU A 9 17.52 -48.44 -4.78
N ALA A 10 17.40 -48.66 -6.09
CA ALA A 10 17.48 -47.58 -7.10
C ALA A 10 16.11 -46.99 -7.48
N GLY A 11 15.00 -47.53 -6.93
CA GLY A 11 13.62 -47.17 -7.31
C GLY A 11 12.86 -46.26 -6.33
N VAL A 12 13.42 -45.96 -5.14
CA VAL A 12 12.66 -45.30 -4.06
C VAL A 12 13.25 -43.95 -3.62
N LEU A 13 14.51 -43.64 -3.95
CA LEU A 13 15.14 -42.36 -3.56
C LEU A 13 15.08 -41.25 -4.62
N ASN A 14 14.53 -41.52 -5.82
CA ASN A 14 14.33 -40.52 -6.86
C ASN A 14 12.86 -40.05 -7.00
N ARG A 15 12.00 -40.37 -6.01
CA ARG A 15 10.58 -39.99 -5.97
C ARG A 15 10.23 -38.90 -4.95
N PHE A 16 11.22 -38.24 -4.35
CA PHE A 16 10.99 -37.23 -3.30
C PHE A 16 11.69 -35.88 -3.53
N CYS A 17 11.98 -35.51 -4.79
CA CYS A 17 12.51 -34.16 -5.10
C CYS A 17 12.08 -33.62 -6.47
N LEU A 18 10.81 -33.83 -6.86
CA LEU A 18 10.16 -33.11 -7.97
C LEU A 18 8.80 -32.59 -7.50
N PHE A 19 8.81 -31.74 -6.46
CA PHE A 19 7.85 -30.63 -6.46
C PHE A 19 8.40 -29.64 -7.49
N LEU A 20 7.98 -29.79 -8.75
CA LEU A 20 8.14 -28.79 -9.79
C LEU A 20 7.49 -27.50 -9.26
N GLN A 21 8.30 -26.60 -8.72
CA GLN A 21 7.83 -25.25 -8.49
C GLN A 21 7.66 -24.64 -9.88
N ASN A 22 6.41 -24.42 -10.32
CA ASN A 22 6.01 -23.78 -11.60
C ASN A 22 6.44 -22.30 -11.68
N PHE A 23 7.51 -21.96 -10.97
CA PHE A 23 8.11 -20.66 -10.86
C PHE A 23 9.35 -20.63 -11.74
N CYS A 24 9.36 -19.67 -12.65
CA CYS A 24 10.47 -19.36 -13.54
C CYS A 24 11.10 -18.03 -13.09
N SER A 25 11.56 -17.98 -11.84
CA SER A 25 12.15 -16.78 -11.23
C SER A 25 13.46 -16.40 -11.91
N ASN A 26 13.72 -15.10 -12.06
CA ASN A 26 15.00 -14.59 -12.55
C ASN A 26 15.72 -13.79 -11.46
N SER A 27 17.04 -13.89 -11.39
CA SER A 27 17.86 -13.14 -10.44
C SER A 27 18.31 -11.82 -11.06
N THR A 28 18.01 -10.71 -10.40
CA THR A 28 18.52 -9.38 -10.76
C THR A 28 19.54 -8.91 -9.72
N VAL A 29 20.53 -8.13 -10.16
CA VAL A 29 21.55 -7.57 -9.25
C VAL A 29 21.23 -6.10 -9.00
N LEU A 30 20.82 -5.78 -7.78
CA LEU A 30 20.70 -4.42 -7.31
C LEU A 30 22.08 -3.89 -6.90
N ARG A 31 22.39 -2.65 -7.24
CA ARG A 31 23.65 -1.97 -6.89
C ARG A 31 23.36 -0.68 -6.14
N THR A 32 24.10 -0.43 -5.08
CA THR A 32 24.05 0.79 -4.26
C THR A 32 25.46 1.19 -3.82
N GLN A 33 25.62 2.35 -3.17
CA GLN A 33 26.90 2.83 -2.66
C GLN A 33 26.76 3.20 -1.18
N THR A 34 27.85 3.09 -0.43
CA THR A 34 27.88 3.58 0.96
C THR A 34 27.88 5.10 1.00
N ALA A 35 27.31 5.68 2.05
CA ALA A 35 27.47 7.10 2.33
C ALA A 35 28.96 7.47 2.41
N CYS A 36 29.32 8.65 1.91
CA CYS A 36 30.70 9.13 1.91
C CYS A 36 31.22 9.23 3.35
N HIS A 37 32.39 8.65 3.61
CA HIS A 37 32.95 8.49 4.95
C HIS A 37 34.46 8.70 4.93
N SER A 38 35.08 8.87 6.10
CA SER A 38 36.54 8.96 6.15
C SER A 38 37.18 7.70 5.58
N CYS A 39 38.16 7.88 4.69
CA CYS A 39 38.88 6.76 4.08
C CYS A 39 39.58 5.86 5.12
N SER A 40 39.93 6.41 6.29
CA SER A 40 40.59 5.67 7.38
C SER A 40 39.69 4.61 8.02
N ILE A 41 38.37 4.81 7.98
CA ILE A 41 37.39 3.86 8.55
C ILE A 41 36.77 2.96 7.48
N SER A 42 37.30 2.98 6.25
CA SER A 42 36.63 2.33 5.11
C SER A 42 36.58 0.80 5.19
N MET A 43 37.47 0.19 5.96
CA MET A 43 37.45 -1.26 6.22
C MET A 43 36.36 -1.68 7.23
N PHE A 44 35.84 -0.74 8.03
CA PHE A 44 34.85 -1.02 9.08
C PHE A 44 33.42 -0.64 8.69
N VAL A 45 33.23 0.10 7.60
CA VAL A 45 31.89 0.41 7.09
C VAL A 45 31.32 -0.81 6.39
N GLN A 46 30.07 -1.13 6.72
CA GLN A 46 29.32 -2.25 6.16
C GLN A 46 28.33 -1.76 5.11
N CYS A 47 27.99 -2.62 4.16
CA CYS A 47 26.90 -2.36 3.23
C CYS A 47 25.55 -2.35 3.98
N PRO A 48 24.53 -1.65 3.43
CA PRO A 48 23.17 -1.73 3.94
C PRO A 48 22.68 -3.19 4.04
N THR A 49 21.77 -3.45 4.97
CA THR A 49 21.22 -4.79 5.23
C THR A 49 20.75 -5.46 3.94
N GLY A 50 21.27 -6.66 3.65
CA GLY A 50 20.97 -7.42 2.43
C GLY A 50 21.98 -7.26 1.29
N PHE A 51 22.83 -6.23 1.31
CA PHE A 51 23.85 -5.99 0.29
C PHE A 51 25.24 -6.47 0.73
N ARG A 52 26.06 -6.90 -0.23
CA ARG A 52 27.46 -7.33 -0.05
C ARG A 52 28.40 -6.38 -0.78
N ARG A 53 29.63 -6.25 -0.29
CA ARG A 53 30.65 -5.36 -0.87
C ARG A 53 31.12 -5.88 -2.22
N SER A 54 31.21 -5.00 -3.24
CA SER A 54 31.79 -5.36 -4.54
C SER A 54 33.32 -5.53 -4.46
N PRO A 55 33.92 -6.45 -5.23
CA PRO A 55 35.38 -6.63 -5.27
C PRO A 55 36.13 -5.45 -5.89
N GLU A 56 35.45 -4.60 -6.65
CA GLU A 56 35.98 -3.39 -7.26
C GLU A 56 35.31 -2.17 -6.62
N SER A 57 36.10 -1.28 -6.00
CA SER A 57 35.91 0.19 -5.90
C SER A 57 36.38 0.73 -4.54
N LEU A 58 37.58 1.31 -4.50
CA LEU A 58 37.91 2.36 -3.54
C LEU A 58 38.00 3.66 -4.35
N ILE A 59 37.03 4.56 -4.19
CA ILE A 59 37.07 5.88 -4.81
C ILE A 59 37.82 6.79 -3.84
N ARG A 60 38.99 7.30 -4.26
CA ARG A 60 39.72 8.37 -3.54
C ARG A 60 39.59 9.65 -4.35
N THR A 61 39.28 10.74 -3.67
CA THR A 61 39.39 12.09 -4.24
C THR A 61 40.41 12.90 -3.48
N SER A 62 41.25 13.61 -4.23
CA SER A 62 41.96 14.77 -3.73
C SER A 62 41.83 15.90 -4.74
N SER A 63 41.15 16.98 -4.37
CA SER A 63 41.44 18.30 -4.93
C SER A 63 40.89 19.40 -4.01
N LEU A 64 41.55 20.54 -4.09
CA LEU A 64 41.71 21.59 -3.09
C LEU A 64 40.47 22.45 -2.85
N GLN A 65 40.41 22.99 -1.63
CA GLN A 65 39.59 24.10 -1.10
C GLN A 65 38.13 23.74 -0.71
N LEU A 66 37.93 23.56 0.60
CA LEU A 66 36.67 23.51 1.38
C LEU A 66 35.97 22.16 1.67
N ALA A 67 36.54 20.99 1.40
CA ALA A 67 35.99 19.71 1.89
C ALA A 67 37.06 18.69 2.35
N VAL A 68 36.74 17.90 3.38
CA VAL A 68 37.60 16.78 3.81
C VAL A 68 37.37 15.60 2.85
N SER A 69 38.44 15.06 2.27
CA SER A 69 38.36 13.91 1.36
C SER A 69 37.69 12.71 2.04
N GLY A 70 36.81 12.05 1.29
CA GLY A 70 36.09 10.86 1.74
C GLY A 70 36.24 9.70 0.76
N CYS A 71 35.85 8.51 1.22
CA CYS A 71 35.75 7.30 0.42
C CYS A 71 34.27 6.87 0.36
N SER A 72 33.92 6.11 -0.68
CA SER A 72 32.68 5.33 -0.79
C SER A 72 32.99 4.08 -1.61
N PHE A 73 32.26 2.99 -1.37
CA PHE A 73 32.39 1.77 -2.16
C PHE A 73 31.03 1.22 -2.56
N GLN A 74 31.02 0.46 -3.66
CA GLN A 74 29.81 -0.12 -4.21
C GLN A 74 29.42 -1.41 -3.47
N CYS A 75 28.12 -1.56 -3.29
CA CYS A 75 27.47 -2.68 -2.64
C CYS A 75 26.47 -3.28 -3.64
N PHE A 76 26.34 -4.61 -3.66
CA PHE A 76 25.42 -5.31 -4.55
C PHE A 76 24.59 -6.36 -3.80
N GLN A 77 23.38 -6.61 -4.26
CA GLN A 77 22.50 -7.66 -3.75
C GLN A 77 21.90 -8.41 -4.94
N GLN A 78 21.94 -9.74 -4.89
CA GLN A 78 21.16 -10.58 -5.80
C GLN A 78 19.75 -10.70 -5.22
N VAL A 79 18.74 -10.25 -5.97
CA VAL A 79 17.33 -10.38 -5.62
C VAL A 79 16.67 -11.31 -6.63
N GLU A 80 16.04 -12.35 -6.13
CA GLU A 80 15.26 -13.29 -6.92
C GLU A 80 13.84 -12.74 -7.10
N MET A 81 13.49 -12.40 -8.35
CA MET A 81 12.15 -11.94 -8.69
C MET A 81 11.31 -13.16 -9.05
N LYS A 82 10.36 -13.51 -8.17
CA LYS A 82 9.44 -14.62 -8.41
C LYS A 82 8.53 -14.31 -9.60
N SER A 83 8.35 -15.29 -10.47
CA SER A 83 7.43 -15.25 -11.60
C SER A 83 6.95 -16.67 -11.91
N CYS A 84 5.73 -16.81 -12.42
CA CYS A 84 5.26 -18.08 -12.94
C CYS A 84 5.89 -18.37 -14.31
N CYS A 85 6.06 -19.65 -14.61
CA CYS A 85 6.37 -20.08 -15.97
C CYS A 85 5.19 -19.77 -16.91
N PRO A 86 5.43 -19.63 -18.23
CA PRO A 86 4.35 -19.41 -19.20
C PRO A 86 3.25 -20.47 -19.08
N GLY A 87 1.98 -20.06 -19.13
CA GLY A 87 0.85 -20.98 -18.96
C GLY A 87 0.51 -21.32 -17.50
N TYR A 88 1.09 -20.62 -16.52
CA TYR A 88 0.77 -20.75 -15.10
C TYR A 88 0.41 -19.39 -14.49
N TRP A 89 -0.51 -19.38 -13.52
CA TRP A 89 -1.10 -18.16 -12.98
C TRP A 89 -1.29 -18.17 -11.47
N GLY A 90 -1.43 -16.97 -10.90
CA GLY A 90 -1.69 -16.78 -9.48
C GLY A 90 -0.46 -16.97 -8.58
N PRO A 91 -0.62 -16.81 -7.26
CA PRO A 91 0.50 -16.80 -6.31
C PRO A 91 1.19 -18.16 -6.18
N ASP A 92 0.48 -19.25 -6.47
CA ASP A 92 0.99 -20.63 -6.41
C ASP A 92 1.38 -21.18 -7.80
N CYS A 93 1.29 -20.36 -8.85
CA CYS A 93 1.53 -20.76 -10.24
C CYS A 93 0.76 -22.03 -10.62
N THR A 94 -0.58 -21.91 -10.54
CA THR A 94 -1.53 -22.94 -10.97
C THR A 94 -1.58 -23.01 -12.48
N GLU A 95 -1.77 -24.20 -13.03
CA GLU A 95 -1.82 -24.41 -14.48
C GLU A 95 -3.05 -23.72 -15.11
N CYS A 96 -2.87 -23.15 -16.31
CA CYS A 96 -3.99 -22.62 -17.11
C CYS A 96 -4.94 -23.75 -17.57
N PRO A 97 -6.21 -23.43 -17.88
CA PRO A 97 -7.15 -24.40 -18.44
C PRO A 97 -6.57 -25.09 -19.69
N ASP A 98 -6.79 -26.40 -19.80
CA ASP A 98 -6.24 -27.28 -20.85
C ASP A 98 -4.71 -27.46 -20.87
N GLY A 99 -4.03 -27.03 -19.82
CA GLY A 99 -2.61 -27.30 -19.57
C GLY A 99 -1.69 -26.15 -19.98
N ALA A 100 -0.50 -26.08 -19.38
CA ALA A 100 0.48 -25.03 -19.64
C ALA A 100 1.12 -25.12 -21.04
N ASP A 101 1.19 -26.32 -21.60
CA ASP A 101 1.73 -26.54 -22.95
C ASP A 101 0.80 -26.03 -24.05
N ARG A 102 -0.53 -26.04 -23.81
CA ARG A 102 -1.53 -25.60 -24.78
C ARG A 102 -2.71 -24.90 -24.10
N PRO A 103 -2.45 -23.76 -23.44
CA PRO A 103 -3.45 -23.09 -22.62
C PRO A 103 -4.65 -22.67 -23.45
N CYS A 104 -5.83 -22.73 -22.85
CA CYS A 104 -7.09 -22.39 -23.51
C CYS A 104 -7.30 -23.17 -24.81
N SER A 105 -7.06 -24.50 -24.76
CA SER A 105 -7.12 -25.42 -25.90
C SER A 105 -6.23 -25.02 -27.10
N GLY A 106 -5.35 -24.03 -26.97
CA GLY A 106 -4.62 -23.39 -28.08
C GLY A 106 -5.49 -22.47 -28.95
N ARG A 107 -6.67 -22.07 -28.46
CA ARG A 107 -7.71 -21.30 -29.17
C ARG A 107 -8.09 -20.02 -28.41
N GLY A 108 -7.24 -19.61 -27.49
CA GLY A 108 -7.40 -18.40 -26.68
C GLY A 108 -6.09 -17.98 -26.03
N VAL A 109 -6.15 -16.92 -25.23
CA VAL A 109 -5.03 -16.42 -24.44
C VAL A 109 -5.40 -16.54 -22.97
N CYS A 110 -4.55 -17.19 -22.17
CA CYS A 110 -4.74 -17.30 -20.72
C CYS A 110 -4.26 -16.04 -20.02
N SER A 111 -5.00 -15.58 -19.01
CA SER A 111 -4.50 -14.58 -18.06
C SER A 111 -3.52 -15.23 -17.08
N ASP A 112 -2.26 -15.35 -17.52
CA ASP A 112 -1.18 -15.99 -16.80
C ASP A 112 -0.29 -15.02 -16.00
N GLY A 113 0.68 -15.57 -15.26
CA GLY A 113 1.54 -14.82 -14.34
C GLY A 113 0.97 -14.62 -12.93
N LEU A 114 1.77 -14.02 -12.05
CA LEU A 114 1.43 -13.87 -10.62
C LEU A 114 0.17 -13.03 -10.36
N GLY A 115 -0.11 -12.07 -11.24
CA GLY A 115 -1.33 -11.24 -11.21
C GLY A 115 -2.47 -11.77 -12.10
N GLY A 116 -2.23 -12.87 -12.82
CA GLY A 116 -3.23 -13.52 -13.65
C GLY A 116 -4.30 -14.21 -12.81
N ASN A 117 -5.48 -14.43 -13.40
CA ASN A 117 -6.60 -15.13 -12.74
C ASN A 117 -6.99 -16.44 -13.46
N GLY A 118 -6.19 -16.88 -14.44
CA GLY A 118 -6.41 -18.12 -15.17
C GLY A 118 -7.57 -18.08 -16.17
N THR A 119 -8.23 -16.93 -16.35
CA THR A 119 -9.32 -16.82 -17.32
C THR A 119 -8.81 -16.88 -18.75
N CYS A 120 -9.51 -17.63 -19.60
CA CYS A 120 -9.22 -17.75 -21.02
C CYS A 120 -10.00 -16.72 -21.83
N SER A 121 -9.30 -15.90 -22.59
CA SER A 121 -9.88 -15.02 -23.60
C SER A 121 -9.91 -15.76 -24.94
N CYS A 122 -11.09 -16.24 -25.35
CA CYS A 122 -11.25 -17.08 -26.53
C CYS A 122 -11.19 -16.30 -27.85
N GLN A 123 -10.65 -16.95 -28.89
CA GLN A 123 -10.73 -16.48 -30.26
C GLN A 123 -12.19 -16.46 -30.75
N VAL A 124 -12.46 -15.66 -31.78
CA VAL A 124 -13.80 -15.50 -32.34
C VAL A 124 -14.37 -16.86 -32.77
N GLY A 125 -15.59 -17.16 -32.33
CA GLY A 125 -16.28 -18.40 -32.66
C GLY A 125 -16.04 -19.54 -31.66
N PHE A 126 -15.13 -19.38 -30.70
CA PHE A 126 -14.93 -20.34 -29.59
C PHE A 126 -15.56 -19.82 -28.29
N VAL A 127 -15.94 -20.75 -27.43
CA VAL A 127 -16.54 -20.49 -26.11
C VAL A 127 -16.13 -21.63 -25.16
N GLY A 128 -16.39 -21.45 -23.87
CA GLY A 128 -16.04 -22.39 -22.83
C GLY A 128 -14.95 -21.83 -21.92
N THR A 129 -14.65 -22.56 -20.86
CA THR A 129 -13.67 -22.12 -19.84
C THR A 129 -12.23 -22.26 -20.32
N ALA A 130 -12.00 -23.17 -21.25
CA ALA A 130 -10.74 -23.43 -21.94
C ALA A 130 -10.84 -23.15 -23.44
N CYS A 131 -11.90 -22.51 -23.95
CA CYS A 131 -12.14 -22.35 -25.40
C CYS A 131 -12.25 -23.68 -26.15
N GLU A 132 -12.83 -24.66 -25.46
CA GLU A 132 -12.99 -26.05 -25.84
C GLU A 132 -14.20 -26.30 -26.75
N ASP A 133 -15.10 -25.32 -26.89
CA ASP A 133 -16.35 -25.45 -27.63
C ASP A 133 -16.52 -24.34 -28.69
N CYS A 134 -17.43 -24.59 -29.65
CA CYS A 134 -17.85 -23.56 -30.59
C CYS A 134 -18.97 -22.72 -30.00
N SER A 135 -19.01 -21.43 -30.35
CA SER A 135 -20.17 -20.59 -30.06
C SER A 135 -21.46 -21.22 -30.63
N PRO A 136 -22.63 -20.98 -30.01
CA PRO A 136 -23.89 -21.57 -30.46
C PRO A 136 -24.14 -21.33 -31.95
N GLY A 137 -24.48 -22.41 -32.68
CA GLY A 137 -24.74 -22.36 -34.11
C GLY A 137 -23.50 -22.39 -35.02
N ARG A 138 -22.30 -22.57 -34.47
CA ARG A 138 -21.06 -22.76 -35.26
C ARG A 138 -20.56 -24.20 -35.20
N TYR A 139 -19.81 -24.61 -36.22
CA TYR A 139 -19.27 -25.97 -36.33
C TYR A 139 -17.92 -26.05 -37.04
N GLY A 140 -17.31 -27.23 -36.95
CA GLY A 140 -16.02 -27.56 -37.55
C GLY A 140 -14.85 -27.30 -36.61
N SER A 141 -13.67 -27.82 -36.96
CA SER A 141 -12.48 -27.77 -36.10
C SER A 141 -11.95 -26.35 -35.85
N THR A 142 -12.35 -25.37 -36.66
CA THR A 142 -12.02 -23.94 -36.50
C THR A 142 -13.20 -23.10 -36.04
N CYS A 143 -14.38 -23.71 -35.81
CA CYS A 143 -15.64 -23.03 -35.51
C CYS A 143 -15.98 -21.87 -36.46
N SER A 144 -15.46 -21.88 -37.69
CA SER A 144 -15.65 -20.78 -38.63
C SER A 144 -16.95 -20.91 -39.42
N SER A 145 -17.47 -22.13 -39.57
CA SER A 145 -18.69 -22.40 -40.32
C SER A 145 -19.93 -22.20 -39.47
N GLU A 146 -20.97 -21.62 -40.07
CA GLU A 146 -22.25 -21.33 -39.42
C GLU A 146 -23.34 -22.30 -39.89
N CYS A 147 -24.17 -22.73 -38.95
CA CYS A 147 -25.33 -23.56 -39.22
C CYS A 147 -26.39 -22.79 -40.00
N SER A 148 -26.97 -23.45 -41.01
CA SER A 148 -27.95 -22.82 -41.91
C SER A 148 -29.37 -23.43 -41.78
N CYS A 149 -29.58 -24.32 -40.80
CA CYS A 149 -30.86 -24.99 -40.55
C CYS A 149 -31.94 -23.97 -40.16
N VAL A 150 -33.06 -23.94 -40.88
CA VAL A 150 -34.19 -23.05 -40.58
C VAL A 150 -35.09 -23.68 -39.52
N HIS A 151 -35.58 -24.91 -39.76
CA HIS A 151 -36.45 -25.65 -38.85
C HIS A 151 -35.88 -27.03 -38.48
N GLY A 152 -34.71 -27.04 -37.86
CA GLY A 152 -34.06 -28.27 -37.46
C GLY A 152 -32.89 -28.06 -36.50
N LEU A 153 -32.40 -29.16 -35.95
CA LEU A 153 -31.19 -29.18 -35.13
C LEU A 153 -29.95 -29.33 -36.03
N CYS A 154 -28.95 -28.50 -35.80
CA CYS A 154 -27.67 -28.57 -36.51
C CYS A 154 -26.68 -29.48 -35.76
N SER A 155 -25.90 -30.25 -36.52
CA SER A 155 -24.68 -30.92 -36.05
C SER A 155 -23.57 -29.87 -35.81
N SER A 156 -23.65 -29.19 -34.67
CA SER A 156 -22.76 -28.09 -34.27
C SER A 156 -21.54 -28.56 -33.44
N GLY A 157 -20.63 -27.64 -33.14
CA GLY A 157 -19.44 -27.91 -32.30
C GLY A 157 -18.21 -28.34 -33.10
N LEU A 158 -17.10 -28.62 -32.39
CA LEU A 158 -15.79 -28.89 -33.01
C LEU A 158 -15.77 -30.10 -33.95
N LYS A 159 -16.58 -31.12 -33.64
CA LYS A 159 -16.74 -32.33 -34.46
C LYS A 159 -17.96 -32.27 -35.38
N GLY A 160 -18.73 -31.18 -35.32
CA GLY A 160 -19.92 -30.99 -36.12
C GLY A 160 -19.58 -30.80 -37.60
N ASP A 161 -20.43 -31.32 -38.45
CA ASP A 161 -20.37 -31.21 -39.92
C ASP A 161 -21.43 -30.25 -40.49
N GLY A 162 -22.24 -29.63 -39.62
CA GLY A 162 -23.27 -28.67 -40.02
C GLY A 162 -24.53 -29.29 -40.60
N ARG A 163 -24.65 -30.63 -40.60
CA ARG A 163 -25.82 -31.31 -41.13
C ARG A 163 -27.07 -31.02 -40.30
N CYS A 164 -28.19 -30.77 -40.97
CA CYS A 164 -29.47 -30.49 -40.33
C CYS A 164 -30.30 -31.75 -40.13
N THR A 165 -30.82 -31.92 -38.92
CA THR A 165 -31.88 -32.89 -38.60
C THR A 165 -33.19 -32.11 -38.47
N CYS A 166 -34.08 -32.28 -39.45
CA CYS A 166 -35.29 -31.46 -39.54
C CYS A 166 -36.31 -31.82 -38.46
N PHE A 167 -36.98 -30.80 -37.93
CA PHE A 167 -38.18 -31.00 -37.12
C PHE A 167 -39.32 -31.56 -37.99
N SER A 168 -40.28 -32.23 -37.35
CA SER A 168 -41.47 -32.76 -38.02
C SER A 168 -42.16 -31.67 -38.86
N GLY A 169 -42.61 -32.04 -40.06
CA GLY A 169 -43.25 -31.10 -40.98
C GLY A 169 -42.32 -30.36 -41.93
N TYR A 170 -41.00 -30.50 -41.79
CA TYR A 170 -40.01 -29.87 -42.67
C TYR A 170 -39.05 -30.90 -43.28
N ARG A 171 -38.53 -30.58 -44.47
CA ARG A 171 -37.56 -31.39 -45.21
C ARG A 171 -36.54 -30.52 -45.93
N GLY A 172 -35.61 -31.18 -46.61
CA GLY A 172 -34.52 -30.54 -47.34
C GLY A 172 -33.24 -30.41 -46.49
N PRO A 173 -32.10 -30.13 -47.12
CA PRO A 173 -30.81 -30.07 -46.43
C PRO A 173 -30.72 -28.95 -45.39
N ARG A 174 -31.56 -27.91 -45.50
CA ARG A 174 -31.65 -26.79 -44.56
C ARG A 174 -32.95 -26.76 -43.76
N CYS A 175 -33.83 -27.76 -43.92
CA CYS A 175 -35.14 -27.80 -43.25
C CYS A 175 -36.00 -26.55 -43.51
N ASP A 176 -35.91 -26.02 -44.73
CA ASP A 176 -36.59 -24.83 -45.22
C ASP A 176 -37.85 -25.16 -46.04
N GLN A 177 -38.05 -26.43 -46.39
CA GLN A 177 -39.18 -26.87 -47.18
C GLN A 177 -40.23 -27.51 -46.28
N GLU A 178 -41.42 -26.91 -46.19
CA GLU A 178 -42.56 -27.58 -45.55
C GLU A 178 -43.01 -28.82 -46.32
N LEU A 179 -43.43 -29.84 -45.59
CA LEU A 179 -44.12 -30.99 -46.17
C LEU A 179 -45.46 -30.50 -46.76
N PRO A 180 -45.83 -30.93 -47.99
CA PRO A 180 -47.06 -30.48 -48.64
C PRO A 180 -48.31 -30.70 -47.79
N GLU A 181 -48.34 -31.80 -47.03
CA GLU A 181 -49.43 -32.15 -46.12
C GLU A 181 -49.56 -31.15 -44.95
N CYS A 182 -48.45 -30.63 -44.43
CA CYS A 182 -48.43 -29.59 -43.40
C CYS A 182 -48.81 -28.22 -43.95
N ALA A 183 -48.40 -27.88 -45.17
CA ALA A 183 -48.82 -26.65 -45.82
C ALA A 183 -50.36 -26.61 -46.01
N ALA A 184 -50.97 -27.77 -46.32
CA ALA A 184 -52.43 -27.89 -46.44
C ALA A 184 -53.17 -27.72 -45.09
N LEU A 185 -52.53 -28.04 -43.95
CA LEU A 185 -53.10 -27.88 -42.61
C LEU A 185 -53.21 -26.40 -42.17
N SER A 186 -52.49 -25.47 -42.81
CA SER A 186 -52.56 -24.02 -42.51
C SER A 186 -52.45 -23.70 -41.01
N CYS A 187 -51.37 -24.16 -40.39
CA CYS A 187 -51.14 -23.97 -38.95
C CYS A 187 -51.06 -22.48 -38.57
N GLN A 188 -51.71 -22.13 -37.45
CA GLN A 188 -51.76 -20.76 -36.93
C GLN A 188 -50.40 -20.30 -36.37
N GLN A 189 -50.22 -18.99 -36.18
CA GLN A 189 -48.99 -18.43 -35.59
C GLN A 189 -48.63 -19.12 -34.26
N ASN A 190 -47.35 -19.31 -33.99
CA ASN A 190 -46.82 -19.97 -32.79
C ASN A 190 -47.24 -21.45 -32.64
N SER A 191 -47.55 -22.12 -33.76
CA SER A 191 -47.74 -23.56 -33.81
C SER A 191 -46.85 -24.18 -34.89
N ARG A 192 -46.55 -25.47 -34.74
CA ARG A 192 -45.83 -26.27 -35.74
C ARG A 192 -46.64 -27.50 -36.11
N CYS A 193 -46.46 -27.95 -37.34
CA CYS A 193 -47.00 -29.24 -37.77
C CYS A 193 -46.16 -30.37 -37.16
N MET A 194 -46.80 -31.34 -36.53
CA MET A 194 -46.12 -32.55 -36.06
C MET A 194 -47.01 -33.77 -36.19
N GLU A 195 -46.36 -34.93 -36.27
CA GLU A 195 -47.04 -36.21 -36.30
C GLU A 195 -47.50 -36.58 -34.88
N GLU A 196 -48.79 -36.85 -34.72
CA GLU A 196 -49.36 -37.27 -33.46
C GLU A 196 -48.93 -38.71 -33.14
N ALA A 197 -48.26 -38.90 -32.00
CA ALA A 197 -47.56 -40.14 -31.66
C ALA A 197 -48.43 -41.41 -31.64
N LEU A 198 -49.75 -41.28 -31.44
CA LEU A 198 -50.68 -42.40 -31.36
C LEU A 198 -51.33 -42.77 -32.70
N THR A 199 -51.46 -41.81 -33.60
CA THR A 199 -52.27 -41.95 -34.82
C THR A 199 -51.46 -41.83 -36.10
N GLY A 200 -50.22 -41.31 -36.02
CA GLY A 200 -49.41 -41.00 -37.19
C GLY A 200 -49.97 -39.82 -38.01
N ARG A 201 -51.00 -39.11 -37.50
CA ARG A 201 -51.64 -38.02 -38.23
C ARG A 201 -50.89 -36.72 -38.01
N LEU A 202 -50.67 -35.96 -39.07
CA LEU A 202 -50.14 -34.60 -38.98
C LEU A 202 -51.20 -33.65 -38.37
N VAL A 203 -50.81 -32.98 -37.29
CA VAL A 203 -51.63 -32.02 -36.55
C VAL A 203 -50.83 -30.75 -36.22
N CYS A 204 -51.51 -29.61 -36.11
CA CYS A 204 -50.89 -28.38 -35.63
C CYS A 204 -50.83 -28.38 -34.10
N GLN A 205 -49.63 -28.32 -33.55
CA GLN A 205 -49.40 -28.24 -32.11
C GLN A 205 -48.69 -26.93 -31.76
N CYS A 206 -49.11 -26.30 -30.66
CA CYS A 206 -48.45 -25.08 -30.18
C CYS A 206 -46.96 -25.32 -29.91
N LEU A 207 -46.13 -24.32 -30.23
CA LEU A 207 -44.71 -24.35 -29.93
C LEU A 207 -44.46 -24.48 -28.42
N PRO A 208 -43.28 -25.00 -27.99
CA PRO A 208 -42.90 -24.97 -26.59
C PRO A 208 -43.07 -23.57 -25.99
N GLY A 209 -43.64 -23.52 -24.80
CA GLY A 209 -43.98 -22.28 -24.11
C GLY A 209 -45.28 -21.58 -24.52
N TYR A 210 -46.05 -22.19 -25.44
CA TYR A 210 -47.39 -21.74 -25.80
C TYR A 210 -48.45 -22.77 -25.37
N GLU A 211 -49.64 -22.29 -25.01
CA GLU A 211 -50.81 -23.10 -24.72
C GLU A 211 -51.93 -22.85 -25.73
N LYS A 212 -52.72 -23.90 -25.98
CA LYS A 212 -53.81 -23.85 -26.92
C LYS A 212 -55.03 -23.19 -26.27
N SER A 213 -55.45 -22.05 -26.82
CA SER A 213 -56.68 -21.36 -26.44
C SER A 213 -57.59 -21.26 -27.67
N GLY A 214 -58.54 -22.18 -27.78
CA GLY A 214 -59.35 -22.35 -28.98
C GLY A 214 -58.51 -22.81 -30.19
N SER A 215 -58.48 -22.00 -31.25
CA SER A 215 -57.64 -22.21 -32.44
C SER A 215 -56.28 -21.52 -32.38
N GLN A 216 -56.03 -20.67 -31.38
CA GLN A 216 -54.81 -19.89 -31.26
C GLN A 216 -53.85 -20.47 -30.22
N CYS A 217 -52.55 -20.23 -30.43
CA CYS A 217 -51.50 -20.57 -29.49
C CYS A 217 -51.04 -19.30 -28.75
N LEU A 218 -51.43 -19.17 -27.49
CA LEU A 218 -51.09 -18.03 -26.64
C LEU A 218 -49.86 -18.36 -25.79
N ALA A 219 -49.00 -17.37 -25.57
CA ALA A 219 -47.83 -17.53 -24.73
C ALA A 219 -48.26 -17.92 -23.31
N LYS A 220 -47.70 -19.01 -22.79
CA LYS A 220 -47.91 -19.40 -21.39
C LYS A 220 -47.25 -18.34 -20.52
N ASN A 221 -48.01 -17.82 -19.57
CA ASN A 221 -47.51 -16.85 -18.60
C ASN A 221 -47.13 -17.56 -17.28
N PRO A 222 -45.84 -17.74 -16.97
CA PRO A 222 -45.41 -18.38 -15.74
C PRO A 222 -45.81 -17.60 -14.48
N CYS A 223 -45.99 -16.28 -14.59
CA CYS A 223 -46.32 -15.40 -13.47
C CYS A 223 -47.75 -15.59 -12.92
N LEU A 224 -48.60 -16.37 -13.61
CA LEU A 224 -49.91 -16.77 -13.07
C LEU A 224 -49.79 -17.80 -11.94
N ARG A 225 -48.58 -18.29 -11.69
CA ARG A 225 -48.22 -19.19 -10.59
C ARG A 225 -47.15 -18.54 -9.69
N PRO A 226 -47.01 -18.97 -8.43
CA PRO A 226 -45.97 -18.46 -7.54
C PRO A 226 -44.59 -19.03 -7.93
N VAL A 227 -43.97 -18.47 -8.97
CA VAL A 227 -42.65 -18.86 -9.50
C VAL A 227 -41.49 -17.98 -9.01
N CYS A 228 -41.79 -16.83 -8.41
CA CYS A 228 -40.80 -15.92 -7.81
C CYS A 228 -40.92 -15.91 -6.28
N HIS A 229 -39.92 -15.34 -5.60
CA HIS A 229 -40.01 -15.09 -4.16
C HIS A 229 -41.25 -14.27 -3.80
N SER A 230 -41.78 -14.45 -2.59
CA SER A 230 -42.92 -13.66 -2.07
C SER A 230 -42.66 -12.15 -1.96
N TRP A 231 -41.39 -11.74 -1.95
CA TRP A 231 -40.93 -10.35 -1.96
C TRP A 231 -40.31 -9.96 -3.30
N ALA A 232 -40.71 -10.63 -4.38
CA ALA A 232 -40.32 -10.29 -5.73
C ALA A 232 -41.55 -10.09 -6.62
N SER A 233 -41.43 -9.22 -7.61
CA SER A 233 -42.37 -9.07 -8.70
C SER A 233 -41.96 -9.94 -9.88
N CYS A 234 -42.92 -10.66 -10.46
CA CYS A 234 -42.72 -11.45 -11.68
C CYS A 234 -43.08 -10.62 -12.91
N ALA A 235 -42.19 -10.56 -13.89
CA ALA A 235 -42.44 -9.97 -15.20
C ALA A 235 -42.41 -11.06 -16.27
N HIS A 236 -43.48 -11.18 -17.05
CA HIS A 236 -43.54 -12.10 -18.19
C HIS A 236 -42.76 -11.50 -19.37
N THR A 237 -41.66 -12.14 -19.75
CA THR A 237 -40.73 -11.63 -20.76
C THR A 237 -40.85 -12.33 -22.11
N GLY A 238 -41.54 -13.47 -22.17
CA GLY A 238 -41.73 -14.24 -23.39
C GLY A 238 -42.45 -15.57 -23.11
N PRO A 239 -42.65 -16.41 -24.14
CA PRO A 239 -43.41 -17.66 -24.01
C PRO A 239 -42.79 -18.60 -22.98
N ASP A 240 -43.50 -18.82 -21.87
CA ASP A 240 -43.01 -19.60 -20.72
C ASP A 240 -41.69 -19.07 -20.12
N GLN A 241 -41.40 -17.78 -20.34
CA GLN A 241 -40.25 -17.07 -19.80
C GLN A 241 -40.71 -15.96 -18.86
N HIS A 242 -39.96 -15.79 -17.78
CA HIS A 242 -40.23 -14.78 -16.78
C HIS A 242 -38.93 -14.26 -16.19
N HIS A 243 -38.99 -13.06 -15.62
CA HIS A 243 -37.92 -12.45 -14.85
C HIS A 243 -38.48 -12.05 -13.48
N CYS A 244 -37.79 -12.47 -12.42
CA CYS A 244 -38.14 -12.09 -11.05
C CYS A 244 -37.28 -10.91 -10.63
N THR A 245 -37.89 -9.89 -10.03
CA THR A 245 -37.15 -8.74 -9.49
C THR A 245 -37.53 -8.55 -8.03
N CYS A 246 -36.55 -8.49 -7.12
CA CYS A 246 -36.84 -8.21 -5.72
C CYS A 246 -37.51 -6.84 -5.56
N ASN A 247 -38.51 -6.80 -4.69
CA ASN A 247 -39.23 -5.57 -4.35
C ASN A 247 -38.27 -4.57 -3.69
N GLN A 248 -38.66 -3.29 -3.70
CA GLN A 248 -37.87 -2.23 -3.09
C GLN A 248 -37.53 -2.54 -1.62
N GLY A 249 -36.25 -2.41 -1.25
CA GLY A 249 -35.74 -2.72 0.08
C GLY A 249 -35.23 -4.15 0.26
N TYR A 250 -35.30 -4.99 -0.76
CA TYR A 250 -34.73 -6.33 -0.79
C TYR A 250 -33.67 -6.46 -1.90
N SER A 251 -32.71 -7.35 -1.69
CA SER A 251 -31.63 -7.67 -2.64
C SER A 251 -31.56 -9.16 -2.90
N GLY A 252 -31.19 -9.52 -4.13
CA GLY A 252 -31.04 -10.91 -4.58
C GLY A 252 -31.36 -11.05 -6.06
N ASP A 253 -31.61 -12.28 -6.49
CA ASP A 253 -31.88 -12.66 -7.89
C ASP A 253 -33.39 -12.73 -8.21
N GLY A 254 -34.26 -12.34 -7.28
CA GLY A 254 -35.70 -12.42 -7.42
C GLY A 254 -36.31 -13.79 -7.11
N GLN A 255 -35.49 -14.85 -7.11
CA GLN A 255 -35.87 -16.17 -6.59
C GLN A 255 -35.62 -16.27 -5.09
N VAL A 256 -34.55 -15.63 -4.62
CA VAL A 256 -34.26 -15.40 -3.21
C VAL A 256 -34.11 -13.90 -3.01
N CYS A 257 -34.94 -13.33 -2.13
CA CYS A 257 -34.88 -11.92 -1.80
C CYS A 257 -34.63 -11.74 -0.30
N MET A 258 -33.45 -11.21 0.02
CA MET A 258 -33.05 -10.91 1.39
C MET A 258 -33.28 -9.43 1.71
N PRO A 259 -33.74 -9.10 2.92
CA PRO A 259 -33.94 -7.70 3.30
C PRO A 259 -32.59 -6.96 3.31
N ILE A 260 -32.55 -5.78 2.69
CA ILE A 260 -31.38 -4.92 2.74
C ILE A 260 -31.36 -4.22 4.09
N ASP A 261 -30.26 -4.36 4.83
CA ASP A 261 -29.99 -3.60 6.05
C ASP A 261 -29.09 -2.40 5.71
N PRO A 262 -29.63 -1.16 5.67
CA PRO A 262 -28.81 0.01 5.36
C PRO A 262 -27.74 0.27 6.43
N CYS A 263 -27.92 -0.17 7.68
CA CYS A 263 -26.94 0.05 8.73
C CYS A 263 -25.63 -0.72 8.48
N GLN A 264 -25.67 -1.81 7.71
CA GLN A 264 -24.47 -2.56 7.30
C GLN A 264 -23.72 -1.88 6.15
N THR A 265 -24.34 -0.93 5.46
CA THR A 265 -23.73 -0.21 4.34
C THR A 265 -23.53 1.26 4.71
N GLN A 266 -22.28 1.69 4.86
CA GLN A 266 -21.95 3.08 5.24
C GLN A 266 -22.71 3.56 6.49
N ASN A 267 -22.96 2.66 7.45
CA ASN A 267 -23.68 2.96 8.70
C ASN A 267 -25.06 3.63 8.48
N GLY A 268 -25.80 3.27 7.43
CA GLY A 268 -27.09 3.88 7.10
C GLY A 268 -27.02 5.38 6.79
N ARG A 269 -25.84 5.87 6.38
CA ARG A 269 -25.52 7.31 6.24
C ARG A 269 -25.57 8.09 7.56
N CYS A 270 -25.52 7.39 8.70
CA CYS A 270 -25.43 7.98 10.03
C CYS A 270 -23.98 8.30 10.39
N SER A 271 -23.76 9.41 11.10
CA SER A 271 -22.45 9.80 11.65
C SER A 271 -21.97 8.77 12.68
N ALA A 272 -20.91 8.04 12.36
CA ALA A 272 -20.35 7.02 13.26
C ALA A 272 -19.83 7.59 14.61
N ARG A 273 -19.64 8.92 14.73
CA ARG A 273 -19.14 9.57 15.95
C ARG A 273 -20.23 10.07 16.89
N THR A 274 -21.41 10.42 16.35
CA THR A 274 -22.45 11.13 17.10
C THR A 274 -23.80 10.42 17.08
N THR A 275 -23.97 9.40 16.24
CA THR A 275 -25.23 8.66 16.07
C THR A 275 -25.02 7.15 16.04
N ARG A 276 -26.07 6.42 16.40
CA ARG A 276 -26.24 4.99 16.16
C ARG A 276 -27.32 4.80 15.08
N CYS A 277 -27.05 3.93 14.11
CA CYS A 277 -28.03 3.54 13.11
C CYS A 277 -29.01 2.49 13.68
N ILE A 278 -30.31 2.69 13.47
CA ILE A 278 -31.38 1.78 13.84
C ILE A 278 -32.06 1.27 12.57
N TYR A 279 -32.17 -0.05 12.45
CA TYR A 279 -32.83 -0.72 11.35
C TYR A 279 -34.35 -0.71 11.56
N ASP A 280 -35.10 -0.10 10.64
CA ASP A 280 -36.57 0.03 10.73
C ASP A 280 -37.31 -0.97 9.84
N GLY A 281 -36.58 -1.72 9.02
CA GLY A 281 -37.13 -2.67 8.08
C GLY A 281 -36.38 -2.68 6.74
N PRO A 282 -36.81 -3.51 5.78
CA PRO A 282 -36.10 -3.72 4.53
C PRO A 282 -35.85 -2.41 3.78
N GLY A 283 -34.58 -2.06 3.59
CA GLY A 283 -34.13 -0.83 2.95
C GLY A 283 -34.38 0.47 3.74
N LYS A 284 -34.78 0.39 5.01
CA LYS A 284 -35.12 1.55 5.84
C LYS A 284 -34.34 1.55 7.16
N SER A 285 -33.83 2.72 7.53
CA SER A 285 -33.13 2.95 8.78
C SER A 285 -33.25 4.41 9.19
N HIS A 286 -33.09 4.70 10.48
CA HIS A 286 -32.93 6.05 11.00
C HIS A 286 -31.70 6.17 11.92
N CYS A 287 -31.27 7.41 12.16
CA CYS A 287 -30.14 7.71 13.05
C CYS A 287 -30.65 8.21 14.40
N GLU A 288 -30.18 7.62 15.47
CA GLU A 288 -30.46 8.05 16.85
C GLU A 288 -29.19 8.65 17.46
N CYS A 289 -29.28 9.81 18.12
CA CYS A 289 -28.10 10.44 18.75
C CYS A 289 -27.55 9.56 19.88
N LEU A 290 -26.22 9.49 19.98
CA LEU A 290 -25.56 8.84 21.11
C LEU A 290 -25.78 9.64 22.41
N PRO A 291 -25.68 9.01 23.59
CA PRO A 291 -25.78 9.71 24.87
C PRO A 291 -24.79 10.89 24.97
N GLY A 292 -25.27 12.03 25.45
CA GLY A 292 -24.48 13.27 25.51
C GLY A 292 -24.50 14.10 24.21
N PHE A 293 -25.25 13.67 23.20
CA PHE A 293 -25.59 14.45 22.02
C PHE A 293 -27.10 14.73 21.97
N GLU A 294 -27.49 15.81 21.32
CA GLU A 294 -28.88 16.20 21.11
C GLU A 294 -29.17 16.47 19.63
N THR A 295 -30.40 16.17 19.22
CA THR A 295 -30.89 16.38 17.85
C THR A 295 -31.19 17.85 17.61
N LEU A 296 -30.61 18.40 16.55
CA LEU A 296 -30.88 19.74 16.05
C LEU A 296 -32.07 19.74 15.07
N ALA A 297 -32.56 20.93 14.73
CA ALA A 297 -33.69 21.12 13.81
C ALA A 297 -33.43 20.59 12.38
N ASP A 298 -32.16 20.40 12.00
CA ASP A 298 -31.73 19.83 10.72
C ASP A 298 -31.52 18.30 10.77
N GLY A 299 -31.81 17.66 11.91
CA GLY A 299 -31.61 16.23 12.11
C GLY A 299 -30.16 15.82 12.42
N SER A 300 -29.23 16.78 12.54
CA SER A 300 -27.86 16.51 12.96
C SER A 300 -27.75 16.37 14.49
N CYS A 301 -26.77 15.60 14.96
CA CYS A 301 -26.53 15.40 16.40
C CYS A 301 -25.33 16.22 16.86
N ASN A 302 -25.57 17.18 17.74
CA ASN A 302 -24.54 18.02 18.33
C ASN A 302 -24.29 17.69 19.79
N LEU A 303 -23.11 18.06 20.28
CA LEU A 303 -22.73 17.79 21.65
C LEU A 303 -23.65 18.59 22.60
N LYS A 304 -24.35 17.89 23.48
CA LYS A 304 -25.26 18.49 24.44
C LYS A 304 -24.46 19.29 25.47
N ASP A 305 -24.80 20.56 25.64
CA ASP A 305 -24.12 21.39 26.63
C ASP A 305 -24.48 20.94 28.05
N VAL A 306 -23.44 20.61 28.82
CA VAL A 306 -23.55 20.18 30.23
C VAL A 306 -22.93 21.21 31.19
N CYS A 307 -22.57 22.39 30.70
CA CYS A 307 -22.14 23.51 31.54
C CYS A 307 -23.33 24.05 32.37
N LYS A 308 -23.22 23.89 33.70
CA LYS A 308 -24.13 24.44 34.72
C LYS A 308 -23.33 25.42 35.61
N PRO A 309 -23.98 26.26 36.43
CA PRO A 309 -23.28 27.19 37.33
C PRO A 309 -22.23 26.53 38.23
N ASP A 310 -22.46 25.27 38.63
CA ASP A 310 -21.53 24.48 39.47
C ASP A 310 -20.54 23.62 38.67
N SER A 311 -20.62 23.60 37.32
CA SER A 311 -19.73 22.77 36.49
C SER A 311 -18.31 23.32 36.41
N CYS A 312 -18.09 24.60 36.74
CA CYS A 312 -16.81 25.29 36.73
C CYS A 312 -16.72 26.30 37.89
N HIS A 313 -15.50 26.68 38.25
CA HIS A 313 -15.28 27.78 39.20
C HIS A 313 -15.88 29.10 38.66
N GLN A 314 -16.36 29.98 39.55
CA GLN A 314 -17.07 31.23 39.20
C GLN A 314 -16.28 32.19 38.28
N ASN A 315 -14.95 32.02 38.17
CA ASN A 315 -14.05 32.84 37.36
C ASN A 315 -13.39 32.08 36.19
N ALA A 316 -13.93 30.91 35.81
CA ALA A 316 -13.41 30.10 34.71
C ALA A 316 -14.43 30.01 33.56
N ASN A 317 -13.95 30.02 32.32
CA ASN A 317 -14.79 29.78 31.15
C ASN A 317 -15.08 28.28 31.01
N CYS A 318 -16.36 27.89 31.04
CA CYS A 318 -16.81 26.51 30.87
C CYS A 318 -17.03 26.22 29.39
N SER A 319 -16.38 25.18 28.86
CA SER A 319 -16.66 24.64 27.53
C SER A 319 -16.88 23.15 27.60
N THR A 320 -17.96 22.64 27.01
CA THR A 320 -18.17 21.20 26.88
C THR A 320 -17.22 20.66 25.79
N VAL A 321 -16.31 19.75 26.16
CA VAL A 321 -15.25 19.22 25.28
C VAL A 321 -15.48 17.76 24.85
N GLY A 322 -16.48 17.11 25.43
CA GLY A 322 -16.91 15.77 25.05
C GLY A 322 -18.18 15.36 25.79
N PRO A 323 -18.74 14.18 25.51
CA PRO A 323 -20.00 13.72 26.11
C PRO A 323 -19.90 13.70 27.64
N GLY A 324 -20.65 14.59 28.30
CA GLY A 324 -20.63 14.74 29.76
C GLY A 324 -19.32 15.30 30.35
N ARG A 325 -18.40 15.84 29.54
CA ARG A 325 -17.09 16.37 29.98
C ARG A 325 -16.99 17.87 29.73
N VAL A 326 -16.63 18.62 30.77
CA VAL A 326 -16.38 20.07 30.72
C VAL A 326 -14.89 20.36 30.83
N ARG A 327 -14.45 21.44 30.18
CA ARG A 327 -13.11 22.05 30.32
C ARG A 327 -13.28 23.44 30.90
N SER A 328 -12.65 23.66 32.04
CA SER A 328 -12.51 24.97 32.67
C SER A 328 -11.24 25.63 32.16
N VAL A 329 -11.37 26.77 31.47
CA VAL A 329 -10.23 27.59 31.08
C VAL A 329 -10.17 28.80 32.01
N PRO A 330 -9.08 29.00 32.77
CA PRO A 330 -8.90 30.22 33.55
C PRO A 330 -8.84 31.42 32.60
N SER A 331 -9.57 32.48 32.91
CA SER A 331 -9.67 33.70 32.08
C SER A 331 -8.36 34.54 32.01
N ALA A 332 -7.20 33.93 32.28
CA ALA A 332 -5.89 34.58 32.42
C ALA A 332 -4.91 34.13 31.31
N LEU A 333 -5.26 34.41 30.05
CA LEU A 333 -4.33 34.33 28.90
C LEU A 333 -3.91 35.73 28.44
N LEU A 334 -3.47 36.55 29.39
CA LEU A 334 -2.74 37.78 29.11
C LEU A 334 -1.50 37.78 30.01
N TYR A 335 -0.32 37.82 29.38
CA TYR A 335 1.02 38.13 29.92
C TYR A 335 1.96 36.97 30.36
N LEU A 336 3.06 36.82 29.58
CA LEU A 336 4.49 36.77 29.97
C LEU A 336 5.28 35.46 29.78
N THR A 337 6.15 35.41 28.77
CA THR A 337 7.39 34.59 28.72
C THR A 337 8.48 35.26 27.87
N VAL A 338 9.56 35.70 28.52
CA VAL A 338 11.00 35.92 28.14
C VAL A 338 11.41 36.51 26.79
N THR A 339 10.58 36.52 25.75
CA THR A 339 10.88 37.18 24.48
C THR A 339 10.87 38.70 24.58
N SER A 340 10.11 39.29 25.52
CA SER A 340 10.01 40.75 25.64
C SER A 340 11.29 41.42 26.16
N ASN A 341 12.10 40.75 26.99
CA ASN A 341 13.34 41.36 27.51
C ASN A 341 14.47 41.38 26.46
N LEU A 342 14.39 40.52 25.44
CA LEU A 342 15.34 40.49 24.33
C LEU A 342 15.01 41.53 23.25
N GLN A 343 13.82 42.13 23.29
CA GLN A 343 13.42 43.15 22.31
C GLN A 343 13.71 44.58 22.79
N GLU A 344 13.95 44.76 24.10
CA GLU A 344 14.42 46.02 24.68
C GLU A 344 15.95 46.09 24.84
N ALA A 345 16.68 44.98 24.60
CA ALA A 345 18.14 44.94 24.59
C ALA A 345 18.65 44.96 23.13
N THR A 346 19.09 46.14 22.69
CA THR A 346 20.05 46.49 21.60
C THR A 346 20.10 45.68 20.27
N GLU A 347 20.53 46.35 19.19
CA GLU A 347 20.67 45.78 17.82
C GLU A 347 21.57 44.52 17.71
N ASP A 348 22.25 44.10 18.77
CA ASP A 348 23.25 43.03 18.81
C ASP A 348 22.69 41.59 18.92
N PHE A 349 21.39 41.40 19.18
CA PHE A 349 20.79 40.08 19.48
C PHE A 349 19.95 39.46 18.35
N SER A 350 19.86 40.12 17.20
CA SER A 350 18.98 39.73 16.08
C SER A 350 19.30 38.35 15.48
N GLU A 351 20.57 37.98 15.40
CA GLU A 351 21.01 36.68 14.88
C GLU A 351 20.68 35.54 15.86
N SER A 352 20.97 35.67 17.16
CA SER A 352 20.74 34.61 18.16
C SER A 352 19.26 34.18 18.28
N LEU A 353 18.33 35.13 18.12
CA LEU A 353 16.88 34.90 18.16
C LEU A 353 16.38 34.12 16.93
N LEU A 354 16.97 34.34 15.76
CA LEU A 354 16.61 33.66 14.50
C LEU A 354 16.93 32.15 14.57
N TRP A 355 17.97 31.76 15.30
CA TRP A 355 18.46 30.39 15.35
C TRP A 355 17.61 29.49 16.27
N LEU A 356 17.07 30.05 17.36
CA LEU A 356 16.12 29.36 18.24
C LEU A 356 14.82 29.00 17.51
N GLN A 357 14.37 29.86 16.59
CA GLN A 357 13.23 29.59 15.72
C GLN A 357 13.54 28.52 14.66
N GLN A 358 14.74 28.52 14.08
CA GLN A 358 15.10 27.62 12.98
C GLN A 358 15.31 26.15 13.43
N ALA A 359 15.71 25.93 14.69
CA ALA A 359 15.97 24.61 15.26
C ALA A 359 14.77 23.96 15.98
N ASP A 360 13.59 24.60 15.95
CA ASP A 360 12.36 24.11 16.61
C ASP A 360 12.54 23.84 18.12
N LEU A 361 13.30 24.72 18.79
CA LEU A 361 13.58 24.64 20.23
C LEU A 361 12.49 25.29 21.10
N ALA A 362 11.31 25.61 20.55
CA ALA A 362 10.20 26.24 21.28
C ALA A 362 9.80 25.44 22.53
N SER A 363 9.81 24.11 22.43
CA SER A 363 9.52 23.19 23.54
C SER A 363 10.57 23.17 24.66
N VAL A 364 11.80 23.63 24.40
CA VAL A 364 12.88 23.72 25.39
C VAL A 364 12.74 24.98 26.26
N MET A 365 12.03 26.00 25.77
CA MET A 365 11.78 27.24 26.52
C MET A 365 10.54 27.16 27.44
N ASP A 366 9.69 26.15 27.23
CA ASP A 366 8.51 25.82 28.06
C ASP A 366 8.85 24.91 29.26
N LEU A 367 10.13 24.73 29.57
CA LEU A 367 10.56 23.90 30.70
C LEU A 367 10.10 24.53 32.03
N PRO A 368 9.56 23.73 32.97
CA PRO A 368 9.08 24.21 34.28
C PRO A 368 10.22 24.62 35.24
N GLN A 369 11.48 24.43 34.85
CA GLN A 369 12.67 24.72 35.65
C GLN A 369 13.52 25.82 34.99
N PRO A 370 14.21 26.66 35.78
CA PRO A 370 14.92 27.79 35.22
C PRO A 370 16.26 27.40 34.56
N VAL A 371 16.56 28.01 33.41
CA VAL A 371 17.70 27.67 32.53
C VAL A 371 18.76 28.77 32.48
N THR A 372 20.01 28.42 32.17
CA THR A 372 21.08 29.37 31.83
C THR A 372 21.42 29.26 30.35
N VAL A 373 21.45 30.38 29.63
CA VAL A 373 21.76 30.43 28.20
C VAL A 373 23.04 31.24 27.98
N PHE A 374 24.02 30.64 27.32
CA PHE A 374 25.23 31.31 26.84
C PHE A 374 25.03 31.75 25.40
N THR A 375 24.78 33.04 25.15
CA THR A 375 24.56 33.56 23.81
C THR A 375 25.87 34.11 23.22
N PRO A 376 26.36 33.56 22.11
CA PRO A 376 27.46 34.16 21.37
C PRO A 376 27.03 35.50 20.75
N THR A 377 27.97 36.43 20.56
CA THR A 377 27.72 37.65 19.77
C THR A 377 27.77 37.37 18.27
N THR A 378 27.29 38.32 17.47
CA THR A 378 27.38 38.27 16.01
C THR A 378 28.83 38.12 15.52
N GLU A 379 29.79 38.78 16.17
CA GLU A 379 31.23 38.65 15.87
C GLU A 379 31.75 37.24 16.17
N ALA A 380 31.27 36.61 17.25
CA ALA A 380 31.63 35.24 17.61
C ALA A 380 31.20 34.23 16.53
N PHE A 381 30.02 34.44 15.93
CA PHE A 381 29.54 33.62 14.81
C PHE A 381 30.31 33.89 13.52
N ASN A 382 30.59 35.15 13.20
CA ASN A 382 31.39 35.51 12.04
C ASN A 382 32.84 35.02 12.13
N GLY A 383 33.36 34.85 13.36
CA GLY A 383 34.67 34.26 13.64
C GLY A 383 34.74 32.74 13.50
N MET A 384 33.64 32.05 13.18
CA MET A 384 33.67 30.62 12.89
C MET A 384 34.49 30.34 11.61
N LYS A 385 35.12 29.15 11.56
CA LYS A 385 35.85 28.70 10.37
C LYS A 385 34.96 28.76 9.12
N GLU A 386 35.53 29.16 8.00
CA GLU A 386 34.82 29.34 6.73
C GLU A 386 33.98 28.11 6.36
N GLY A 387 32.76 28.35 5.86
CA GLY A 387 31.79 27.31 5.49
C GLY A 387 31.06 26.62 6.66
N HIS A 388 31.54 26.73 7.91
CA HIS A 388 30.94 26.01 9.05
C HIS A 388 29.56 26.58 9.42
N LEU A 389 29.48 27.92 9.46
CA LEU A 389 28.25 28.65 9.74
C LEU A 389 27.18 28.37 8.67
N GLN A 390 27.58 28.42 7.39
CA GLN A 390 26.71 28.16 6.25
C GLN A 390 26.20 26.72 6.25
N PHE A 391 27.05 25.76 6.60
CA PHE A 391 26.66 24.35 6.70
C PHE A 391 25.68 24.10 7.85
N LEU A 392 25.90 24.68 9.03
CA LEU A 392 24.96 24.56 10.15
C LEU A 392 23.56 25.10 9.80
N ARG A 393 23.49 26.13 8.93
CA ARG A 393 22.24 26.71 8.43
C ARG A 393 21.59 25.89 7.30
N SER A 394 22.28 24.92 6.72
CA SER A 394 21.73 24.09 5.64
C SER A 394 20.78 23.02 6.17
N THR A 395 19.95 22.48 5.28
CA THR A 395 19.07 21.34 5.59
C THR A 395 19.86 20.11 6.04
N GLU A 396 21.07 19.91 5.51
CA GLU A 396 21.97 18.81 5.83
C GLU A 396 22.63 18.98 7.22
N GLY A 397 22.85 20.22 7.67
CA GLY A 397 23.46 20.53 8.96
C GLY A 397 22.49 20.58 10.15
N ARG A 398 21.18 20.40 9.93
CA ARG A 398 20.13 20.67 10.93
C ARG A 398 20.26 19.85 12.23
N SER A 399 20.70 18.59 12.14
CA SER A 399 20.95 17.75 13.33
C SER A 399 22.13 18.28 14.15
N LYS A 400 23.23 18.66 13.48
CA LYS A 400 24.40 19.27 14.11
C LYS A 400 24.09 20.67 14.68
N LEU A 401 23.23 21.45 14.01
CA LEU A 401 22.74 22.74 14.52
C LEU A 401 21.96 22.57 15.82
N THR A 402 21.09 21.57 15.90
CA THR A 402 20.31 21.30 17.11
C THR A 402 21.21 20.98 18.31
N GLU A 403 22.22 20.13 18.11
CA GLU A 403 23.18 19.78 19.15
C GLU A 403 24.12 20.95 19.50
N PHE A 404 24.55 21.72 18.49
CA PHE A 404 25.30 22.95 18.67
C PHE A 404 24.55 23.94 19.55
N LEU A 405 23.25 24.17 19.30
CA LEU A 405 22.43 25.09 20.11
C LEU A 405 22.16 24.56 21.51
N ARG A 406 21.88 23.26 21.66
CA ARG A 406 21.74 22.63 22.99
C ARG A 406 23.01 22.74 23.84
N ASN A 407 24.18 22.83 23.21
CA ASN A 407 25.45 23.03 23.91
C ASN A 407 25.62 24.43 24.51
N HIS A 408 24.76 25.38 24.12
CA HIS A 408 24.73 26.74 24.67
C HIS A 408 23.67 26.90 25.78
N ILE A 409 22.93 25.84 26.12
CA ILE A 409 21.86 25.86 27.12
C ILE A 409 22.22 24.92 28.27
N VAL A 410 22.07 25.39 29.50
CA VAL A 410 22.29 24.65 30.74
C VAL A 410 20.99 24.58 31.54
N PRO A 411 20.58 23.40 32.02
CA PRO A 411 19.35 23.21 32.79
C PRO A 411 19.51 23.57 34.28
N SER A 412 20.09 24.73 34.61
CA SER A 412 20.21 25.22 36.00
C SER A 412 20.46 26.73 36.05
N THR A 413 20.20 27.37 37.20
CA THR A 413 20.36 28.84 37.43
C THR A 413 21.65 29.26 38.12
N SER A 414 22.44 28.31 38.63
CA SER A 414 23.65 28.62 39.38
C SER A 414 24.89 28.20 38.59
N VAL A 415 25.52 29.18 37.93
CA VAL A 415 26.96 29.11 37.69
C VAL A 415 27.63 29.39 39.06
N SER A 416 27.76 28.34 39.89
CA SER A 416 28.39 28.49 41.21
C SER A 416 29.91 28.42 41.05
N THR A 417 30.63 29.38 41.61
CA THR A 417 32.10 29.39 41.67
C THR A 417 32.66 28.47 42.77
N SER A 418 31.85 27.52 43.26
CA SER A 418 32.16 26.67 44.42
C SER A 418 32.49 25.24 43.99
N CYS A 419 33.77 24.88 44.12
CA CYS A 419 34.37 23.52 44.11
C CYS A 419 34.18 22.59 42.90
N ILE A 420 33.39 22.90 41.87
CA ILE A 420 33.36 22.12 40.62
C ILE A 420 33.36 23.07 39.41
N PRO A 421 34.48 23.24 38.68
CA PRO A 421 34.59 24.19 37.56
C PRO A 421 33.98 23.63 36.27
N THR A 422 32.95 22.78 36.36
CA THR A 422 32.33 22.14 35.19
C THR A 422 30.80 22.12 35.26
N ILE A 423 30.17 22.33 34.11
CA ILE A 423 28.71 22.32 33.94
C ILE A 423 28.32 21.45 32.76
N VAL A 424 27.23 20.72 32.87
CA VAL A 424 26.68 19.89 31.79
C VAL A 424 25.58 20.63 31.03
N THR A 425 25.68 20.63 29.71
CA THR A 425 24.73 21.29 28.80
C THR A 425 23.57 20.39 28.43
N MET A 426 22.54 20.93 27.80
CA MET A 426 21.44 20.15 27.21
C MET A 426 21.88 19.28 26.03
N ALA A 427 23.10 19.47 25.50
CA ALA A 427 23.75 18.58 24.54
C ALA A 427 24.53 17.44 25.23
N ASN A 428 24.41 17.29 26.55
CA ASN A 428 25.14 16.33 27.35
C ASN A 428 26.67 16.48 27.23
N GLN A 429 27.14 17.72 27.07
CA GLN A 429 28.57 18.04 26.99
C GLN A 429 29.01 18.78 28.25
N VAL A 430 30.29 18.65 28.56
CA VAL A 430 30.90 19.33 29.70
C VAL A 430 31.50 20.66 29.25
N LEU A 431 31.05 21.76 29.86
CA LEU A 431 31.69 23.07 29.77
C LEU A 431 32.56 23.28 31.00
N ILE A 432 33.74 23.85 30.80
CA ILE A 432 34.69 24.23 31.84
C ILE A 432 34.53 25.73 32.11
N ILE A 433 34.37 26.09 33.38
CA ILE A 433 34.19 27.47 33.82
C ILE A 433 35.41 27.91 34.61
N ASN A 434 36.13 28.90 34.08
CA ASN A 434 37.27 29.52 34.74
C ASN A 434 36.97 30.99 35.04
N VAL A 435 37.56 31.53 36.09
CA VAL A 435 37.51 32.96 36.40
C VAL A 435 38.94 33.48 36.37
N THR A 436 39.20 34.52 35.58
CA THR A 436 40.53 35.15 35.52
C THR A 436 40.82 35.93 36.80
N GLU A 437 42.09 36.30 37.04
CA GLU A 437 42.50 37.14 38.18
C GLU A 437 41.76 38.48 38.24
N ASN A 438 41.27 38.95 37.08
CA ASN A 438 40.50 40.20 36.95
C ASN A 438 38.98 39.99 37.13
N GLY A 439 38.54 38.78 37.50
CA GLY A 439 37.12 38.46 37.72
C GLY A 439 36.32 38.13 36.45
N GLN A 440 36.96 37.98 35.28
CA GLN A 440 36.26 37.65 34.04
C GLN A 440 35.94 36.15 33.96
N ILE A 441 34.68 35.82 33.66
CA ILE A 441 34.23 34.43 33.48
C ILE A 441 34.60 33.95 32.07
N LEU A 442 35.22 32.78 31.99
CA LEU A 442 35.55 32.06 30.76
C LEU A 442 34.78 30.75 30.71
N VAL A 443 34.13 30.45 29.59
CA VAL A 443 33.41 29.19 29.34
C VAL A 443 34.11 28.46 28.18
N ASN A 444 34.72 27.31 28.46
CA ASN A 444 35.60 26.61 27.50
C ASN A 444 36.65 27.54 26.84
N GLY A 445 37.16 28.51 27.60
CA GLY A 445 38.15 29.50 27.14
C GLY A 445 37.59 30.71 26.41
N ALA A 446 36.29 30.76 26.10
CA ALA A 446 35.64 31.94 25.53
C ALA A 446 35.14 32.88 26.63
N ALA A 447 35.32 34.20 26.45
CA ALA A 447 35.04 35.18 27.48
C ALA A 447 33.57 35.61 27.50
N VAL A 448 33.01 35.64 28.71
CA VAL A 448 31.71 36.26 28.98
C VAL A 448 31.91 37.77 28.99
N LEU A 449 31.21 38.46 28.10
CA LEU A 449 31.27 39.91 27.91
C LEU A 449 30.31 40.65 28.85
N GLU A 450 29.10 40.12 29.04
CA GLU A 450 28.07 40.74 29.88
C GLU A 450 27.63 39.79 31.00
N ALA A 451 27.54 40.34 32.22
CA ALA A 451 27.08 39.63 33.39
C ALA A 451 25.57 39.34 33.31
N ALA A 452 25.13 38.25 33.97
CA ALA A 452 23.82 37.64 33.82
C ALA A 452 22.64 38.64 33.74
N VAL A 453 21.92 38.65 32.63
CA VAL A 453 20.60 39.29 32.54
C VAL A 453 19.57 38.34 33.17
N GLU A 454 18.86 38.81 34.20
CA GLU A 454 17.81 38.02 34.85
C GLU A 454 16.54 37.98 33.98
N ALA A 455 16.07 36.77 33.68
CA ALA A 455 14.84 36.51 32.94
C ALA A 455 13.84 35.73 33.80
N LYS A 456 12.56 35.82 33.48
CA LYS A 456 11.44 35.17 34.23
C LYS A 456 11.63 33.66 34.44
N ASN A 457 12.34 32.98 33.53
CA ASN A 457 12.62 31.54 33.58
C ASN A 457 14.13 31.21 33.47
N GLY A 458 15.05 32.15 33.76
CA GLY A 458 16.47 31.86 33.58
C GLY A 458 17.46 33.02 33.68
N ARG A 459 18.70 32.76 33.27
CA ARG A 459 19.81 33.72 33.17
C ARG A 459 20.43 33.68 31.77
N LEU A 460 20.77 34.85 31.24
CA LEU A 460 21.44 34.99 29.94
C LEU A 460 22.86 35.56 30.15
N TYR A 461 23.87 34.90 29.57
CA TYR A 461 25.25 35.37 29.54
C TYR A 461 25.69 35.60 28.09
N VAL A 462 26.18 36.80 27.79
CA VAL A 462 26.70 37.14 26.46
C VAL A 462 28.18 36.81 26.38
N MET A 463 28.63 36.18 25.30
CA MET A 463 30.03 35.75 25.16
C MET A 463 30.60 35.99 23.77
N ASN A 464 31.92 36.18 23.69
CA ASN A 464 32.64 36.47 22.44
C ASN A 464 33.13 35.23 21.67
N GLY A 465 32.59 34.04 21.98
CA GLY A 465 32.98 32.79 21.34
C GLY A 465 31.80 31.84 21.19
N VAL A 466 31.96 30.83 20.34
CA VAL A 466 30.96 29.79 20.12
C VAL A 466 31.34 28.48 20.82
N LEU A 467 30.38 27.84 21.47
CA LEU A 467 30.55 26.56 22.15
C LEU A 467 30.26 25.41 21.18
N THR A 468 31.23 25.06 20.34
CA THR A 468 31.10 23.92 19.43
C THR A 468 31.33 22.60 20.19
N PRO A 469 30.33 21.70 20.27
CA PRO A 469 30.49 20.44 20.99
C PRO A 469 31.47 19.49 20.27
N PRO A 470 32.34 18.75 20.96
CA PRO A 470 33.25 17.78 20.34
C PRO A 470 32.54 16.69 19.53
N SER A 471 31.32 16.32 19.93
CA SER A 471 30.47 15.30 19.29
C SER A 471 30.10 15.60 17.83
N ILE A 472 30.11 16.87 17.41
CA ILE A 472 29.74 17.26 16.03
C ILE A 472 30.94 17.54 15.13
N GLN A 473 32.17 17.38 15.65
CA GLN A 473 33.40 17.60 14.89
C GLN A 473 33.82 16.34 14.09
N PRO A 474 34.26 16.48 12.82
CA PRO A 474 34.32 17.71 12.03
C PRO A 474 32.92 18.20 11.63
N LEU A 475 32.71 19.53 11.66
CA LEU A 475 31.43 20.16 11.37
C LEU A 475 30.99 19.94 9.91
N LEU A 476 31.89 20.14 8.95
CA LEU A 476 31.64 19.93 7.52
C LEU A 476 31.60 18.42 7.15
N PRO A 477 30.76 18.01 6.20
CA PRO A 477 30.67 16.63 5.73
C PRO A 477 31.84 16.25 4.81
N HIS A 478 32.16 14.96 4.74
CA HIS A 478 33.09 14.42 3.75
C HIS A 478 32.44 14.41 2.36
N ARG A 479 33.22 14.72 1.30
CA ARG A 479 32.73 14.80 -0.08
C ARG A 479 33.46 13.80 -0.99
N CYS A 480 32.70 13.12 -1.86
CA CYS A 480 33.12 12.03 -2.76
C CYS A 480 32.70 12.27 -4.22
N ASP A 481 32.47 13.53 -4.61
CA ASP A 481 31.83 14.00 -5.85
C ASP A 481 32.75 14.04 -7.10
N ILE A 482 34.03 13.69 -6.97
CA ILE A 482 34.98 13.54 -8.09
C ILE A 482 35.37 12.05 -8.18
N THR A 483 35.63 11.49 -9.37
CA THR A 483 35.92 10.06 -9.53
C THR A 483 37.29 9.84 -10.17
N GLU A 484 38.22 9.23 -9.43
CA GLU A 484 39.41 8.58 -10.00
C GLU A 484 39.41 7.09 -9.59
N THR A 485 39.44 6.20 -10.58
CA THR A 485 39.49 4.75 -10.37
C THR A 485 40.94 4.28 -10.32
N LYS A 486 41.36 3.68 -9.19
CA LYS A 486 42.67 3.02 -9.08
C LYS A 486 42.50 1.56 -8.70
N ILE A 487 42.92 0.66 -9.58
CA ILE A 487 42.89 -0.79 -9.36
C ILE A 487 44.04 -1.15 -8.42
N ILE A 488 43.70 -1.64 -7.22
CA ILE A 488 44.68 -2.24 -6.30
C ILE A 488 44.44 -3.75 -6.33
N LYS A 489 45.38 -4.52 -6.90
CA LYS A 489 45.36 -5.98 -6.78
C LYS A 489 45.64 -6.36 -5.33
N MET A 490 44.63 -6.83 -4.61
CA MET A 490 44.85 -7.52 -3.34
C MET A 490 45.31 -8.95 -3.63
N VAL A 491 46.59 -9.23 -3.38
CA VAL A 491 47.10 -10.61 -3.33
C VAL A 491 46.67 -11.18 -1.98
N LEU A 492 45.64 -12.01 -1.98
CA LEU A 492 45.26 -12.81 -0.83
C LEU A 492 46.32 -13.93 -0.66
N HIS A 493 47.19 -13.79 0.34
CA HIS A 493 48.00 -14.91 0.82
C HIS A 493 47.06 -15.89 1.54
N TYR A 494 46.76 -17.02 0.88
CA TYR A 494 46.06 -18.14 1.49
C TYR A 494 47.04 -18.91 2.36
N SER A 495 46.94 -18.76 3.69
CA SER A 495 47.57 -19.71 4.62
C SER A 495 46.76 -21.01 4.61
N HIS A 496 47.39 -22.09 4.19
CA HIS A 496 46.84 -23.45 4.21
C HIS A 496 46.40 -23.82 5.63
N GLY A 497 45.09 -23.99 5.82
CA GLY A 497 44.45 -24.56 7.00
C GLY A 497 43.35 -25.51 6.54
N SER A 498 43.58 -26.79 6.75
CA SER A 498 42.78 -27.94 6.37
C SER A 498 41.40 -28.01 7.07
N ASP A 499 40.30 -28.07 6.30
CA ASP A 499 39.41 -29.24 6.29
C ASP A 499 38.37 -29.20 5.14
N PRO A 500 37.87 -30.36 4.66
CA PRO A 500 37.32 -30.52 3.31
C PRO A 500 35.80 -30.70 3.29
N VAL A 501 35.07 -29.98 2.43
CA VAL A 501 33.91 -30.50 1.66
C VAL A 501 33.71 -29.59 0.44
N CYS A 502 33.35 -30.19 -0.71
CA CYS A 502 33.05 -29.62 -2.04
C CYS A 502 34.19 -29.68 -3.06
N ARG A 503 34.49 -30.90 -3.52
CA ARG A 503 34.89 -31.15 -4.92
C ARG A 503 33.73 -31.85 -5.62
N PHE A 504 33.12 -31.19 -6.59
CA PHE A 504 32.51 -31.87 -7.73
C PHE A 504 32.80 -31.09 -9.02
N TRP A 505 33.19 -31.86 -10.02
CA TRP A 505 33.71 -31.47 -11.33
C TRP A 505 32.67 -30.77 -12.21
N CYS A 506 33.11 -29.74 -12.95
CA CYS A 506 32.62 -29.43 -14.29
C CYS A 506 33.83 -29.11 -15.18
N LEU A 507 34.31 -30.11 -15.91
CA LEU A 507 35.06 -29.95 -17.16
C LEU A 507 34.32 -30.80 -18.21
N THR A 508 33.44 -30.14 -18.95
CA THR A 508 32.83 -30.69 -20.17
C THR A 508 33.75 -30.42 -21.35
N ARG A 509 34.13 -31.52 -22.01
CA ARG A 509 34.31 -31.70 -23.47
C ARG A 509 34.36 -30.43 -24.34
N SER A 510 35.51 -30.22 -24.97
CA SER A 510 35.60 -29.95 -26.42
C SER A 510 35.86 -31.26 -27.15
#